data_AF-A0A401TXP5-F1
#
_entry.id   AF-A0A401TXP5-F1
#
_cell.length_a   1.000
_cell.length_b   1.000
_cell.length_c   1.000
_cell.angle_alpha   90.00
_cell.angle_beta   90.00
_cell.angle_gamma   90.00
#
_symmetry.space_group_name_H-M   'P 1'
#
loop_
_entity.id
_entity.type
_entity.pdbx_description
1 polymer ?
#
loop_
_entity_poly.entity_id
_entity_poly.type
_entity_poly.pdbx_seq_one_letter_code
_entity_poly.pdbx_strand_id
1 'polypeptide(L)' 'IEMELRDTDYGSRDFACRDPEGNLWSFGTYWPKAHEKPLP' A
#
# COMPACT_ATOMS: atom_id res chain seq x y z
N ILE A 1 -11.04 7.84 4.03
CA ILE A 1 -9.94 7.06 3.40
C ILE A 1 -8.91 8.10 2.99
N GLU A 2 -7.66 7.98 3.46
CA GLU A 2 -6.60 8.95 3.13
C GLU A 2 -5.85 8.53 1.86
N MET A 3 -5.75 7.23 1.62
CA MET A 3 -5.22 6.64 0.40
C MET A 3 -6.01 5.38 0.07
N GLU A 4 -6.64 5.36 -1.10
CA GLU A 4 -7.31 4.16 -1.62
C GLU A 4 -6.31 3.05 -1.91
N LEU A 5 -6.81 1.82 -2.07
CA LEU A 5 -5.97 0.69 -2.43
C LEU A 5 -5.33 0.97 -3.79
N ARG A 6 -4.00 1.05 -3.82
CA ARG A 6 -3.25 1.31 -5.04
C ARG A 6 -2.05 0.37 -5.17
N ASP A 7 -1.77 -0.01 -6.41
CA ASP A 7 -0.50 -0.63 -6.78
C ASP A 7 0.60 0.44 -6.82
N THR A 8 1.79 0.09 -6.36
CA THR A 8 2.96 0.95 -6.37
C THR A 8 3.87 0.58 -7.54
N ASP A 9 4.70 1.53 -7.99
CA ASP A 9 5.66 1.28 -9.08
C ASP A 9 6.70 0.21 -8.70
N TYR A 10 6.95 0.04 -7.40
CA TYR A 10 7.83 -0.97 -6.83
C TYR A 10 7.12 -2.31 -6.53
N GLY A 11 5.89 -2.50 -7.00
CA GLY A 11 5.18 -3.80 -6.97
C GLY A 11 4.50 -4.17 -5.65
N SER A 12 4.40 -3.23 -4.71
CA SER A 12 3.59 -3.39 -3.49
C SER A 12 2.18 -2.87 -3.71
N ARG A 13 1.30 -3.14 -2.74
CA ARG A 13 -0.02 -2.55 -2.62
C ARG A 13 -0.15 -1.80 -1.31
N ASP A 14 -0.50 -0.54 -1.40
CA ASP A 14 -0.60 0.36 -0.25
C ASP A 14 -2.05 0.81 -0.04
N PHE A 15 -2.45 0.98 1.22
CA PHE A 15 -3.74 1.52 1.63
C PHE A 15 -3.58 2.29 2.94
N ALA A 16 -4.30 3.41 3.11
CA ALA A 16 -4.30 4.14 4.37
C ALA A 16 -5.67 4.73 4.72
N CYS A 17 -6.04 4.63 5.99
CA CYS A 17 -7.27 5.20 6.52
C CYS A 17 -7.09 5.67 7.96
N ARG A 18 -8.02 6.51 8.42
CA ARG A 18 -8.16 6.84 9.83
C ARG A 18 -9.17 5.90 10.47
N ASP A 19 -8.85 5.42 11.67
CA ASP A 19 -9.84 4.75 12.51
C ASP A 19 -10.84 5.76 13.11
N PRO A 20 -11.92 5.32 13.79
CA PRO A 20 -12.90 6.22 14.40
C PRO A 20 -12.35 7.13 15.50
N GLU A 21 -11.22 6.79 16.11
CA GLU A 21 -10.53 7.63 17.10
C GLU A 21 -9.61 8.67 16.43
N GLY A 22 -9.44 8.56 15.11
CA GLY A 22 -8.66 9.49 14.29
C GLY A 22 -7.21 9.07 14.06
N ASN A 23 -6.79 7.88 14.50
CA ASN A 23 -5.40 7.44 14.28
C ASN A 23 -5.20 7.04 12.81
N LEU A 24 -4.06 7.44 12.25
CA LEU A 24 -3.69 7.08 10.89
C LEU A 24 -3.07 5.67 10.86
N TRP A 25 -3.72 4.78 10.12
CA TRP A 25 -3.23 3.44 9.84
C TRP A 25 -2.79 3.32 8.39
N SER A 26 -1.61 2.75 8.18
CA SER A 26 -1.04 2.45 6.87
C SER A 26 -0.80 0.95 6.75
N PHE A 27 -1.31 0.37 5.67
CA PHE A 27 -1.17 -1.03 5.32
C PHE A 27 -0.43 -1.13 4.00
N GLY A 28 0.51 -2.06 3.92
CA GLY A 28 1.32 -2.30 2.73
C GLY A 28 1.64 -3.77 2.58
N THR A 29 1.67 -4.28 1.35
CA THR A 29 2.28 -5.59 1.08
C THR A 29 3.79 -5.43 0.93
N TYR A 30 4.54 -6.41 1.45
CA TYR A 30 5.96 -6.49 1.18
C TYR A 30 6.21 -7.20 -0.15
N TRP A 31 6.90 -6.51 -1.06
CA TRP A 31 7.36 -7.10 -2.32
C TRP A 31 8.90 -7.24 -2.29
N PRO A 32 9.44 -8.46 -2.10
CA PRO A 32 10.89 -8.68 -2.01
C PRO A 32 11.63 -8.41 -3.33
N LYS A 33 10.89 -8.33 -4.43
CA LYS A 33 11.40 -8.14 -5.79
C LYS A 33 11.15 -6.72 -6.28
N ALA A 34 11.33 -5.71 -5.42
CA ALA A 34 11.03 -4.30 -5.72
C ALA A 34 11.73 -3.72 -6.96
N HIS A 35 12.79 -4.38 -7.45
CA HIS A 35 13.52 -4.02 -8.66
C HIS A 35 13.02 -4.74 -9.92
N GLU A 36 12.08 -5.67 -9.78
CA GLU A 36 11.47 -6.40 -10.88
C GLU A 36 10.01 -5.93 -11.02
N LYS A 37 9.58 -5.63 -12.24
CA LYS A 37 8.16 -5.35 -12.47
C LYS A 37 7.35 -6.59 -12.11
N PRO A 38 6.28 -6.47 -11.31
CA PRO A 38 5.38 -7.59 -11.09
C PRO A 38 4.88 -8.10 -12.45
N LEU A 39 4.88 -9.42 -12.63
CA LEU A 39 4.37 -10.06 -13.82
C LEU A 39 2.88 -9.69 -14.00
N PRO A 40 2.39 -9.55 -15.26
CA PRO A 40 1.00 -9.19 -15.53
C PRO A 40 -0.01 -10.18 -14.94
#